data_AF-A0A2N2V066-F1
#
_entry.id   AF-A0A2N2V066-F1
#
_cell.length_a   1.000
_cell.length_b   1.000
_cell.length_c   1.000
_cell.angle_alpha   90.00
_cell.angle_beta   90.00
_cell.angle_gamma   90.00
#
_symmetry.space_group_name_H-M   'P 1'
#
loop_
_entity.id
_entity.type
_entity.pdbx_description
1 polymer ?
#
loop_
_entity_poly.entity_id
_entity_poly.type
_entity_poly.pdbx_seq_one_letter_code
_entity_poly.pdbx_strand_id
1 'polypeptide(L)'
;MLLIREEAIERMRRDHDGMIDLIRRIESVCGQRSVVENCSGCVSDRREFCHSNVDQLVRAFVEATLKHNMMESLYMEDGVPEAHRRAHNRAHMVIAEQLKGIRVVLSADGNCVQAIEGIDNVLHALIAHFVDYDQQLERYLLEPAS
;
A
#
# COMPACT_ATOMS: atom_id res chain seq x y z
N MET A 1 11.52 -26.86 3.34
CA MET A 1 11.80 -25.51 3.85
C MET A 1 12.03 -24.52 2.71
N LEU A 2 12.89 -24.83 1.73
CA LEU A 2 13.10 -23.98 0.54
C LEU A 2 11.81 -23.71 -0.27
N LEU A 3 11.01 -24.75 -0.56
CA LEU A 3 9.72 -24.61 -1.25
C LEU A 3 8.76 -23.62 -0.56
N ILE A 4 8.74 -23.60 0.78
CA ILE A 4 7.89 -22.68 1.57
C ILE A 4 8.39 -21.23 1.43
N ARG A 5 9.72 -21.03 1.31
CA ARG A 5 10.32 -19.70 1.14
C ARG A 5 10.12 -19.17 -0.29
N GLU A 6 10.18 -20.03 -1.30
CA GLU A 6 9.84 -19.68 -2.69
C GLU A 6 8.36 -19.28 -2.81
N GLU A 7 7.45 -20.05 -2.19
CA GLU A 7 6.03 -19.71 -2.12
C GLU A 7 5.77 -18.36 -1.43
N ALA A 8 6.56 -18.03 -0.39
CA ALA A 8 6.48 -16.74 0.29
C ALA A 8 6.87 -15.58 -0.64
N ILE A 9 7.96 -15.73 -1.40
CA ILE A 9 8.41 -14.73 -2.38
C ILE A 9 7.37 -14.54 -3.48
N GLU A 10 6.85 -15.63 -4.05
CA GLU A 10 5.79 -15.51 -5.06
C GLU A 10 4.54 -14.81 -4.52
N ARG A 11 4.20 -15.08 -3.26
CA ARG A 11 3.08 -14.39 -2.61
C ARG A 11 3.37 -12.91 -2.42
N MET A 12 4.56 -12.53 -1.96
CA MET A 12 4.96 -11.12 -1.82
C MET A 12 4.79 -10.38 -3.16
N ARG A 13 5.32 -10.95 -4.25
CA ARG A 13 5.21 -10.35 -5.59
C ARG A 13 3.75 -10.20 -6.05
N ARG A 14 2.91 -11.22 -5.84
CA ARG A 14 1.47 -11.13 -6.15
C ARG A 14 0.76 -10.07 -5.31
N ASP A 15 1.11 -9.97 -4.03
CA ASP A 15 0.55 -8.94 -3.15
C ASP A 15 0.99 -7.53 -3.61
N HIS A 16 2.25 -7.36 -4.03
CA HIS A 16 2.76 -6.11 -4.61
C HIS A 16 1.99 -5.70 -5.87
N ASP A 17 1.84 -6.61 -6.83
CA ASP A 17 1.06 -6.36 -8.05
C ASP A 17 -0.39 -5.97 -7.72
N GLY A 18 -1.02 -6.70 -6.78
CA GLY A 18 -2.38 -6.41 -6.32
C GLY A 18 -2.52 -5.04 -5.66
N MET A 19 -1.53 -4.61 -4.87
CA MET A 19 -1.51 -3.27 -4.26
C MET A 19 -1.39 -2.17 -5.31
N ILE A 20 -0.50 -2.33 -6.30
CA ILE A 20 -0.34 -1.37 -7.40
C ILE A 20 -1.61 -1.27 -8.24
N ASP A 21 -2.28 -2.38 -8.51
CA ASP A 21 -3.53 -2.38 -9.26
C ASP A 21 -4.68 -1.71 -8.49
N LEU A 22 -4.75 -1.89 -7.17
CA LEU A 22 -5.70 -1.15 -6.33
C LEU A 22 -5.45 0.36 -6.40
N ILE A 23 -4.19 0.81 -6.34
CA ILE A 23 -3.82 2.23 -6.47
C ILE A 23 -4.28 2.79 -7.81
N ARG A 24 -3.96 2.12 -8.92
CA ARG A 24 -4.38 2.55 -10.27
C ARG A 24 -5.89 2.67 -10.40
N ARG A 25 -6.62 1.73 -9.80
CA ARG A 25 -8.09 1.78 -9.78
C ARG A 25 -8.59 2.98 -9.00
N ILE A 26 -8.03 3.27 -7.83
CA ILE A 26 -8.38 4.45 -7.01
C ILE A 26 -8.17 5.74 -7.82
N GLU A 27 -7.00 5.89 -8.44
CA GLU A 27 -6.66 7.06 -9.28
C GLU A 27 -7.64 7.23 -10.44
N SER A 28 -8.08 6.12 -11.05
CA SER A 28 -9.00 6.15 -12.19
C SER A 28 -10.42 6.61 -11.84
N VAL A 29 -10.83 6.58 -10.56
CA VAL A 29 -12.19 6.98 -10.16
C VAL A 29 -12.43 8.47 -10.38
N CYS A 30 -11.40 9.31 -10.25
CA CYS A 30 -11.53 10.76 -10.39
C CYS A 30 -11.00 11.26 -11.75
N GLY A 31 -11.86 11.29 -12.76
CA GLY A 31 -11.53 11.87 -14.07
C GLY A 31 -11.45 13.41 -14.13
N GLN A 32 -11.43 14.11 -13.00
CA GLN A 32 -11.36 15.60 -12.93
C GLN A 32 -10.20 16.10 -12.06
N ARG A 33 -9.31 15.20 -11.63
CA ARG A 33 -8.20 15.51 -10.71
C ARG A 33 -7.29 16.66 -11.18
N SER A 34 -7.12 16.83 -12.49
CA SER A 34 -6.33 17.91 -13.09
C SER A 34 -7.07 19.25 -13.23
N VAL A 35 -8.36 19.28 -12.87
CA VAL A 35 -9.28 20.40 -13.13
C VAL A 35 -9.86 20.98 -11.84
N VAL A 36 -10.05 20.14 -10.80
CA VAL A 36 -10.62 20.57 -9.52
C VAL A 36 -9.71 20.20 -8.35
N GLU A 37 -9.44 21.17 -7.48
CA GLU A 37 -8.68 20.97 -6.23
C GLU A 37 -9.54 20.35 -5.12
N ASN A 38 -10.88 20.39 -5.27
CA ASN A 38 -11.83 19.88 -4.29
C ASN A 38 -13.06 19.30 -4.98
N CYS A 39 -13.61 18.22 -4.41
CA CYS A 39 -14.87 17.63 -4.83
C CYS A 39 -16.08 18.58 -4.79
N SER A 40 -16.05 19.71 -4.06
CA SER A 40 -17.15 20.69 -3.99
C SER A 40 -17.57 21.25 -5.34
N GLY A 41 -16.67 21.29 -6.33
CA GLY A 41 -16.96 21.71 -7.71
C GLY A 41 -17.69 20.67 -8.57
N CYS A 42 -17.85 19.44 -8.09
CA CYS A 42 -18.56 18.38 -8.81
C CYS A 42 -20.07 18.37 -8.50
N VAL A 43 -20.88 17.96 -9.49
CA VAL A 43 -22.31 17.70 -9.31
C VAL A 43 -22.55 16.61 -8.26
N SER A 44 -23.64 16.72 -7.49
CA SER A 44 -23.94 15.87 -6.32
C SER A 44 -23.81 14.38 -6.59
N ASP A 45 -24.45 13.90 -7.65
CA ASP A 45 -24.55 12.47 -7.95
C ASP A 45 -23.18 11.89 -8.32
N ARG A 46 -22.35 12.69 -9.00
CA ARG A 46 -20.96 12.33 -9.30
C ARG A 46 -20.11 12.29 -8.03
N ARG A 47 -20.30 13.22 -7.09
CA ARG A 47 -19.57 13.20 -5.82
C ARG A 47 -19.91 11.97 -4.99
N GLU A 48 -21.18 11.63 -4.88
CA GLU A 48 -21.62 10.45 -4.11
C GLU A 48 -21.07 9.16 -4.73
N PHE A 49 -21.16 9.04 -6.06
CA PHE A 49 -20.57 7.92 -6.79
C PHE A 49 -19.05 7.82 -6.59
N CYS A 50 -18.30 8.93 -6.74
CA CYS A 50 -16.86 8.93 -6.52
C CYS A 50 -16.51 8.59 -5.08
N HIS A 51 -17.21 9.17 -4.11
CA HIS A 51 -16.97 8.95 -2.69
C HIS A 51 -17.12 7.48 -2.31
N SER A 52 -18.23 6.83 -2.71
CA SER A 52 -18.47 5.42 -2.41
C SER A 52 -17.39 4.50 -3.01
N ASN A 53 -17.04 4.73 -4.28
CA ASN A 53 -16.02 3.91 -4.96
C ASN A 53 -14.62 4.13 -4.38
N VAL A 54 -14.22 5.38 -4.12
CA VAL A 54 -12.92 5.70 -3.53
C VAL A 54 -12.82 5.14 -2.12
N ASP A 55 -13.84 5.31 -1.27
CA ASP A 55 -13.82 4.77 0.09
C ASP A 55 -13.69 3.23 0.08
N GLN A 56 -14.47 2.54 -0.75
CA GLN A 56 -14.38 1.08 -0.85
C GLN A 56 -13.00 0.62 -1.32
N LEU A 57 -12.45 1.22 -2.37
CA LEU A 57 -11.14 0.84 -2.90
C LEU A 57 -10.01 1.17 -1.93
N VAL A 58 -10.06 2.33 -1.26
CA VAL A 58 -9.06 2.71 -0.25
C VAL A 58 -9.10 1.75 0.93
N ARG A 59 -10.29 1.33 1.40
CA ARG A 59 -10.38 0.30 2.45
C ARG A 59 -9.72 -1.01 2.04
N ALA A 60 -10.02 -1.49 0.82
CA ALA A 60 -9.41 -2.70 0.30
C ALA A 60 -7.88 -2.58 0.18
N PHE A 61 -7.38 -1.44 -0.28
CA PHE A 61 -5.95 -1.16 -0.38
C PHE A 61 -5.26 -1.12 0.99
N VAL A 62 -5.86 -0.45 1.97
CA VAL A 62 -5.35 -0.40 3.36
C VAL A 62 -5.29 -1.80 3.95
N GLU A 63 -6.34 -2.59 3.80
CA GLU A 63 -6.38 -3.96 4.32
C GLU A 63 -5.33 -4.85 3.68
N ALA A 64 -5.21 -4.82 2.34
CA ALA A 64 -4.22 -5.58 1.60
C ALA A 64 -2.80 -5.22 2.05
N THR A 65 -2.50 -3.93 2.17
CA THR A 65 -1.16 -3.44 2.56
C THR A 65 -0.80 -3.85 3.99
N LEU A 66 -1.71 -3.66 4.95
CA LEU A 66 -1.44 -4.04 6.34
C LEU A 66 -1.28 -5.55 6.51
N LYS A 67 -2.08 -6.34 5.78
CA LYS A 67 -1.95 -7.80 5.76
C LYS A 67 -0.62 -8.24 5.17
N HIS A 68 -0.19 -7.61 4.08
CA HIS A 68 1.10 -7.87 3.46
C HIS A 68 2.27 -7.58 4.41
N ASN A 69 2.29 -6.40 5.05
CA ASN A 69 3.31 -6.02 6.03
C ASN A 69 3.42 -7.03 7.19
N MET A 70 2.27 -7.52 7.67
CA MET A 70 2.22 -8.55 8.71
C MET A 70 2.83 -9.88 8.22
N MET A 71 2.52 -10.29 6.99
CA MET A 71 3.08 -11.53 6.42
C MET A 71 4.59 -11.44 6.25
N GLU A 72 5.12 -10.33 5.75
CA GLU A 72 6.56 -10.11 5.63
C GLU A 72 7.27 -10.12 6.99
N SER A 73 6.64 -9.54 8.01
CA SER A 73 7.15 -9.60 9.39
C SER A 73 7.31 -11.05 9.88
N LEU A 74 6.39 -11.94 9.49
CA LEU A 74 6.49 -13.38 9.80
C LEU A 74 7.59 -14.07 8.98
N TYR A 75 7.72 -13.73 7.70
CA TYR A 75 8.79 -14.28 6.84
C TYR A 75 10.18 -13.89 7.34
N MET A 76 10.30 -12.72 7.97
CA MET A 76 11.53 -12.24 8.57
C MET A 76 11.92 -12.91 9.89
N GLU A 77 11.10 -13.79 10.49
CA GLU A 77 11.43 -14.36 11.80
C GLU A 77 12.70 -15.23 11.79
N ASP A 78 12.96 -15.92 10.68
CA ASP A 78 14.07 -16.86 10.53
C ASP A 78 14.95 -16.51 9.32
N GLY A 79 16.27 -16.59 9.49
CA GLY A 79 17.25 -16.39 8.42
C GLY A 79 17.47 -14.95 7.94
N VAL A 80 16.78 -13.96 8.51
CA VAL A 80 16.93 -12.54 8.14
C VAL A 80 17.70 -11.74 9.21
N PRO A 81 18.75 -10.99 8.82
CA PRO A 81 19.54 -10.20 9.77
C PRO A 81 18.69 -9.20 10.58
N GLU A 82 18.94 -9.13 11.88
CA GLU A 82 18.17 -8.28 12.79
C GLU A 82 18.13 -6.81 12.38
N ALA A 83 19.24 -6.28 11.86
CA ALA A 83 19.31 -4.91 11.38
C ALA A 83 18.31 -4.64 10.24
N HIS A 84 18.18 -5.59 9.31
CA HIS A 84 17.23 -5.51 8.21
C HIS A 84 15.79 -5.57 8.74
N ARG A 85 15.45 -6.56 9.58
CA ARG A 85 14.11 -6.70 10.17
C ARG A 85 13.64 -5.43 10.89
N ARG A 86 14.52 -4.84 11.71
CA ARG A 86 14.20 -3.59 12.43
C ARG A 86 13.98 -2.42 11.47
N ALA A 87 14.74 -2.33 10.38
CA ALA A 87 14.60 -1.26 9.41
C ALA A 87 13.33 -1.44 8.55
N HIS A 88 13.09 -2.65 8.06
CA HIS A 88 11.90 -3.05 7.29
C HIS A 88 10.61 -2.76 8.06
N ASN A 89 10.52 -3.23 9.32
CA ASN A 89 9.34 -2.99 10.15
C ASN A 89 9.11 -1.50 10.45
N ARG A 90 10.17 -0.69 10.55
CA ARG A 90 10.00 0.77 10.68
C ARG A 90 9.42 1.38 9.39
N ALA A 91 9.86 0.90 8.22
CA ALA A 91 9.30 1.35 6.95
C ALA A 91 7.81 0.97 6.82
N HIS A 92 7.41 -0.24 7.24
CA HIS A 92 5.99 -0.62 7.32
C HIS A 92 5.18 0.33 8.21
N MET A 93 5.71 0.75 9.36
CA MET A 93 5.02 1.69 10.25
C MET A 93 4.84 3.07 9.62
N VAL A 94 5.80 3.55 8.84
CA VAL A 94 5.68 4.82 8.10
C VAL A 94 4.54 4.74 7.08
N ILE A 95 4.47 3.65 6.30
CA ILE A 95 3.40 3.42 5.32
C ILE A 95 2.04 3.31 6.04
N ALA A 96 1.96 2.59 7.17
CA ALA A 96 0.74 2.44 7.94
C ALA A 96 0.19 3.79 8.46
N GLU A 97 1.05 4.72 8.87
CA GLU A 97 0.62 6.05 9.31
C GLU A 97 0.11 6.90 8.13
N GLN A 98 0.73 6.80 6.94
CA GLN A 98 0.22 7.46 5.74
C GLN A 98 -1.17 6.94 5.35
N LEU A 99 -1.37 5.61 5.37
CA LEU A 99 -2.66 4.97 5.11
C LEU A 99 -3.75 5.43 6.09
N LYS A 100 -3.39 5.58 7.37
CA LYS A 100 -4.31 6.12 8.38
C LYS A 100 -4.68 7.58 8.09
N GLY A 101 -3.73 8.41 7.68
CA GLY A 101 -3.98 9.80 7.29
C GLY A 101 -5.02 9.91 6.17
N ILE A 102 -4.92 9.06 5.15
CA ILE A 102 -5.87 9.02 4.03
C ILE A 102 -7.29 8.68 4.52
N ARG A 103 -7.42 7.69 5.41
CA ARG A 103 -8.73 7.32 5.98
C ARG A 103 -9.37 8.44 6.77
N VAL A 104 -8.57 9.23 7.50
CA VAL A 104 -9.06 10.41 8.23
C VAL A 104 -9.63 11.43 7.26
N VAL A 105 -8.91 11.77 6.18
CA VAL A 105 -9.36 12.72 5.14
C VAL A 105 -10.69 12.28 4.53
N LEU A 106 -10.82 11.01 4.15
CA LEU A 106 -12.08 10.47 3.60
C LEU A 106 -13.23 10.57 4.61
N SER A 107 -12.99 10.24 5.87
CA SER A 107 -14.03 10.23 6.91
C SER A 107 -14.54 11.61 7.33
N ALA A 108 -13.69 12.63 7.25
CA ALA A 108 -14.01 13.99 7.72
C ALA A 108 -14.68 14.83 6.63
N ASP A 109 -14.08 14.88 5.43
CA ASP A 109 -14.44 15.86 4.41
C ASP A 109 -15.02 15.22 3.13
N GLY A 110 -14.94 13.88 3.00
CA GLY A 110 -15.31 13.16 1.78
C GLY A 110 -14.53 13.63 0.55
N ASN A 111 -13.40 14.31 0.73
CA ASN A 111 -12.61 14.89 -0.33
C ASN A 111 -11.77 13.82 -1.03
N CYS A 112 -12.34 13.22 -2.08
CA CYS A 112 -11.67 12.19 -2.87
C CYS A 112 -10.41 12.70 -3.56
N VAL A 113 -10.32 13.99 -3.93
CA VAL A 113 -9.11 14.52 -4.60
C VAL A 113 -7.92 14.44 -3.66
N GLN A 114 -8.05 14.96 -2.44
CA GLN A 114 -7.00 14.92 -1.44
C GLN A 114 -6.68 13.50 -0.98
N ALA A 115 -7.68 12.62 -0.90
CA ALA A 115 -7.45 11.20 -0.60
C ALA A 115 -6.59 10.53 -1.69
N ILE A 116 -6.88 10.80 -2.97
CA ILE A 116 -6.11 10.27 -4.11
C ILE A 116 -4.68 10.86 -4.12
N GLU A 117 -4.48 12.13 -3.78
CA GLU A 117 -3.12 12.69 -3.59
C GLU A 117 -2.34 11.98 -2.48
N GLY A 118 -2.99 11.65 -1.38
CA GLY A 118 -2.39 10.82 -0.34
C GLY A 118 -1.99 9.44 -0.85
N ILE A 119 -2.79 8.85 -1.74
CA ILE A 119 -2.50 7.56 -2.37
C ILE A 119 -1.26 7.61 -3.27
N ASP A 120 -1.05 8.68 -4.04
CA ASP A 120 0.20 8.85 -4.82
C ASP A 120 1.45 8.87 -3.93
N ASN A 121 1.36 9.52 -2.77
CA ASN A 121 2.47 9.55 -1.81
C ASN A 121 2.76 8.15 -1.26
N VAL A 122 1.72 7.36 -0.98
CA VAL A 122 1.87 5.96 -0.56
C VAL A 122 2.46 5.11 -1.69
N LEU A 123 2.07 5.34 -2.95
CA LEU A 123 2.66 4.66 -4.11
C LEU A 123 4.18 4.88 -4.17
N HIS A 124 4.63 6.13 -4.02
CA HIS A 124 6.06 6.43 -3.98
C HIS A 124 6.77 5.73 -2.81
N ALA A 125 6.14 5.72 -1.63
CA ALA A 125 6.68 5.04 -0.46
C ALA A 125 6.75 3.52 -0.66
N LEU A 126 5.75 2.90 -1.29
CA LEU A 126 5.74 1.48 -1.63
C LEU A 126 6.81 1.11 -2.65
N ILE A 127 6.96 1.89 -3.73
CA ILE A 127 8.01 1.63 -4.74
C ILE A 127 9.40 1.71 -4.10
N ALA A 128 9.65 2.72 -3.27
CA ALA A 128 10.89 2.82 -2.52
C ALA A 128 11.07 1.63 -1.57
N HIS A 129 10.00 1.23 -0.87
CA HIS A 129 10.02 0.09 0.04
C HIS A 129 10.39 -1.22 -0.66
N PHE A 130 9.81 -1.48 -1.84
CA PHE A 130 10.06 -2.68 -2.62
C PHE A 130 11.54 -2.79 -3.02
N VAL A 131 12.14 -1.65 -3.39
CA VAL A 131 13.55 -1.58 -3.81
C VAL A 131 14.49 -1.69 -2.61
N ASP A 132 14.23 -0.92 -1.55
CA ASP A 132 15.15 -0.76 -0.42
C ASP A 132 15.09 -1.94 0.56
N TYR A 133 13.95 -2.63 0.66
CA TYR A 133 13.71 -3.67 1.65
C TYR A 133 13.31 -5.00 1.01
N ASP A 134 12.23 -5.06 0.24
CA ASP A 134 11.65 -6.36 -0.17
C ASP A 134 12.57 -7.15 -1.11
N GLN A 135 13.25 -6.48 -2.05
CA GLN A 135 14.25 -7.15 -2.89
C GLN A 135 15.39 -7.76 -2.09
N GLN A 136 15.76 -7.15 -0.96
CA GLN A 136 16.79 -7.70 -0.09
C GLN A 136 16.22 -8.86 0.76
N LEU A 137 14.98 -8.72 1.23
CA LEU A 137 14.26 -9.80 1.91
C LEU A 137 14.15 -11.05 1.03
N GLU A 138 13.78 -10.91 -0.24
CA GLU A 138 13.72 -12.04 -1.19
C GLU A 138 15.05 -12.80 -1.25
N ARG A 139 16.18 -12.09 -1.25
CA ARG A 139 17.52 -12.73 -1.25
C ARG A 139 17.77 -13.50 0.04
N TYR A 140 17.45 -12.93 1.20
CA TYR A 140 17.58 -13.62 2.48
C TYR A 140 16.68 -14.86 2.59
N LEU A 141 15.53 -14.85 1.92
CA LEU A 141 14.64 -16.01 1.89
C LEU A 141 15.20 -17.13 0.99
N LEU A 142 15.88 -16.80 -0.10
CA LEU A 142 16.51 -17.77 -1.00
C LEU A 142 17.83 -18.33 -0.46
N GLU A 143 18.61 -17.50 0.22
CA GLU A 143 19.92 -17.89 0.77
C GLU A 143 19.73 -18.37 2.22
N PRO A 144 19.90 -19.67 2.52
CA PRO A 144 19.86 -20.11 3.91
C PRO A 144 20.95 -19.38 4.71
N ALA A 145 20.56 -18.81 5.85
CA ALA A 145 21.50 -18.18 6.76
C ALA A 145 22.63 -19.18 7.09
N SER A 146 23.87 -18.71 6.93
CA SER A 146 25.09 -19.45 7.26
C SER A 146 25.22 -19.67 8.77
#